data_AF-A0A3D1B264-F1
#
_entry.id   AF-A0A3D1B264-F1
#
_cell.length_a   1.000
_cell.length_b   1.000
_cell.length_c   1.000
_cell.angle_alpha   90.00
_cell.angle_beta   90.00
_cell.angle_gamma   90.00
#
_symmetry.space_group_name_H-M   'P 1'
#
loop_
_entity.id
_entity.type
_entity.pdbx_description
1 polymer ?
#
loop_
_entity_poly.entity_id
_entity_poly.type
_entity_poly.pdbx_seq_one_letter_code
_entity_poly.pdbx_strand_id
1 'polypeptide(L)'
;MRDEPIQERVIAKICEYFGKEREEVTPETRFSEDVLADSLDTVEIIMELEEEFGINLSDDVVEKIRTVGQAAEQVAIAVAAASKKTE
;
A
#
# COMPACT_ATOMS: atom_id res chain seq x y z
N MET A 1 4.34 -19.04 -12.15
CA MET A 1 4.89 -17.69 -11.92
C MET A 1 5.37 -17.66 -10.49
N ARG A 2 6.61 -17.20 -10.24
CA ARG A 2 7.10 -17.04 -8.87
C ARG A 2 6.35 -15.85 -8.28
N ASP A 3 5.94 -15.97 -7.03
CA ASP A 3 5.15 -14.99 -6.29
C ASP A 3 5.58 -13.56 -6.61
N GLU A 4 4.65 -12.76 -7.14
CA GLU A 4 4.88 -11.35 -7.38
C GLU A 4 5.07 -10.68 -6.00
N PRO A 5 6.13 -9.89 -5.79
CA PRO A 5 6.37 -9.28 -4.49
C PRO A 5 5.17 -8.41 -4.09
N ILE A 6 4.77 -8.47 -2.82
CA ILE A 6 3.63 -7.70 -2.29
C ILE A 6 3.75 -6.22 -2.64
N GLN A 7 4.97 -5.70 -2.68
CA GLN A 7 5.26 -4.34 -3.09
C GLN A 7 4.80 -4.03 -4.52
N GLU A 8 5.03 -4.93 -5.48
CA GLU A 8 4.58 -4.73 -6.86
C GLU A 8 3.06 -4.74 -6.96
N ARG A 9 2.38 -5.60 -6.20
CA ARG A 9 0.91 -5.63 -6.15
C ARG A 9 0.33 -4.36 -5.54
N VAL A 10 0.91 -3.86 -4.45
CA VAL A 10 0.51 -2.60 -3.81
C VAL A 10 0.71 -1.43 -4.78
N ILE A 11 1.88 -1.35 -5.42
CA ILE A 11 2.17 -0.30 -6.42
C ILE A 11 1.19 -0.39 -7.58
N ALA A 12 0.90 -1.59 -8.08
CA ALA A 12 -0.07 -1.80 -9.14
C ALA A 12 -1.45 -1.27 -8.75
N LYS A 13 -1.91 -1.53 -7.52
CA LYS A 13 -3.19 -1.00 -7.05
C LYS A 13 -3.22 0.49 -6.91
N ILE A 14 -2.17 1.09 -6.38
CA ILE A 14 -2.05 2.55 -6.30
C ILE A 14 -2.07 3.14 -7.72
N CYS A 15 -1.35 2.55 -8.67
CA CYS A 15 -1.39 2.97 -10.07
C CYS A 15 -2.80 2.89 -10.67
N GLU A 16 -3.51 1.78 -10.46
CA GLU A 16 -4.89 1.60 -10.93
C GLU A 16 -5.86 2.59 -10.30
N TYR A 17 -5.77 2.80 -8.98
CA TYR A 17 -6.65 3.69 -8.22
C TYR A 17 -6.50 5.15 -8.66
N PHE A 18 -5.26 5.62 -8.78
CA PHE A 18 -4.94 7.00 -9.14
C PHE A 18 -4.77 7.23 -10.65
N GLY A 19 -4.90 6.18 -11.47
CA GLY A 19 -4.71 6.24 -12.92
C GLY A 19 -3.30 6.66 -13.35
N LYS A 20 -2.27 6.26 -12.59
CA LYS A 20 -0.86 6.58 -12.87
C LYS A 20 -0.12 5.39 -13.47
N GLU A 21 0.98 5.66 -14.18
CA GLU A 21 1.81 4.57 -14.69
C GLU A 21 2.78 4.04 -13.63
N ARG A 22 3.11 2.74 -13.69
CA ARG A 22 4.09 2.11 -12.78
C ARG A 22 5.47 2.74 -12.85
N GLU A 23 5.79 3.40 -13.97
CA GLU A 23 7.04 4.12 -14.16
C GLU A 23 7.06 5.48 -13.43
N GLU A 24 5.87 6.06 -13.19
CA GLU A 24 5.70 7.31 -12.44
C GLU A 24 5.58 7.08 -10.93
N VAL A 25 5.20 5.87 -10.53
CA VAL A 25 5.03 5.49 -9.13
C VAL A 25 6.26 4.73 -8.63
N THR A 26 7.09 5.44 -7.87
CA THR A 26 8.28 4.90 -7.23
C THR A 26 8.09 4.73 -5.72
N PRO A 27 8.95 3.97 -5.02
CA PRO A 27 8.90 3.90 -3.56
C PRO A 27 9.08 5.27 -2.86
N GLU A 28 9.70 6.23 -3.53
CA GLU A 28 9.93 7.59 -3.05
C GLU A 28 8.74 8.51 -3.29
N THR A 29 7.81 8.12 -4.18
CA THR A 29 6.59 8.87 -4.52
C THR A 29 5.74 9.09 -3.28
N ARG A 30 5.41 10.35 -3.01
CA ARG A 30 4.60 10.80 -1.88
C ARG A 30 3.14 10.89 -2.27
N PHE A 31 2.26 10.33 -1.45
CA PHE A 31 0.81 10.36 -1.71
C PHE A 31 0.29 11.80 -1.82
N SER A 32 0.64 12.66 -0.86
CA SER A 32 0.14 14.04 -0.81
C SER A 32 0.79 14.99 -1.83
N GLU A 33 2.05 14.76 -2.21
CA GLU A 33 2.82 15.70 -3.05
C GLU A 33 2.90 15.26 -4.51
N ASP A 34 3.12 13.97 -4.78
CA ASP A 34 3.31 13.45 -6.14
C ASP A 34 2.03 12.85 -6.71
N VAL A 35 1.28 12.11 -5.89
CA VAL A 35 -0.01 11.53 -6.31
C VAL A 35 -1.14 12.56 -6.18
N LEU A 36 -0.94 13.58 -5.33
CA LEU A 36 -1.95 14.56 -4.93
C LEU A 36 -3.20 13.90 -4.32
N ALA A 37 -3.00 12.74 -3.70
CA ALA A 37 -4.00 12.04 -2.93
C ALA A 37 -4.29 12.83 -1.65
N ASP A 38 -5.57 13.08 -1.39
CA ASP A 38 -5.96 13.67 -0.12
C ASP A 38 -5.94 12.63 1.01
N SER A 39 -6.29 13.06 2.23
CA SER A 39 -6.34 12.15 3.38
C SER A 39 -7.42 11.08 3.23
N LEU A 40 -8.49 11.33 2.49
CA LEU A 40 -9.57 10.37 2.24
C LEU A 40 -9.12 9.33 1.21
N ASP A 41 -8.53 9.77 0.09
CA ASP A 41 -7.97 8.90 -0.94
C ASP A 41 -6.95 7.92 -0.35
N THR A 42 -6.09 8.42 0.56
CA THR A 42 -5.07 7.60 1.24
C THR A 42 -5.71 6.56 2.15
N VAL A 43 -6.81 6.90 2.85
CA VAL A 43 -7.53 5.96 3.69
C VAL A 43 -8.26 4.91 2.85
N GLU A 44 -8.93 5.33 1.77
CA GLU A 44 -9.66 4.44 0.86
C GLU A 44 -8.74 3.39 0.22
N ILE A 45 -7.58 3.80 -0.33
CA ILE A 45 -6.64 2.84 -0.92
C ILE A 45 -6.05 1.90 0.12
N ILE A 46 -5.80 2.37 1.35
CA ILE A 46 -5.29 1.52 2.42
C ILE A 46 -6.33 0.48 2.84
N MET A 47 -7.60 0.88 2.95
CA MET A 47 -8.69 -0.06 3.23
C MET A 47 -8.86 -1.11 2.12
N GLU A 48 -8.73 -0.72 0.85
CA GLU A 48 -8.78 -1.66 -0.28
C GLU A 48 -7.61 -2.67 -0.22
N LEU A 49 -6.41 -2.20 0.13
CA LEU A 49 -5.25 -3.08 0.35
C LEU A 49 -5.45 -4.00 1.56
N GLU A 50 -6.03 -3.50 2.65
CA GLU A 50 -6.36 -4.32 3.82
C GLU A 50 -7.31 -5.48 3.47
N GLU A 51 -8.38 -5.18 2.74
CA GLU A 51 -9.34 -6.17 2.27
C GLU A 51 -8.72 -7.14 1.25
N GLU A 52 -7.95 -6.64 0.27
CA GLU A 52 -7.32 -7.47 -0.76
C GLU A 52 -6.35 -8.50 -0.17
N PHE A 53 -5.58 -8.08 0.84
CA PHE A 53 -4.57 -8.93 1.46
C PHE A 53 -5.04 -9.62 2.75
N GLY A 54 -6.25 -9.32 3.22
CA GLY A 54 -6.81 -9.85 4.46
C GLY A 54 -6.01 -9.44 5.70
N ILE A 55 -5.47 -8.22 5.71
CA ILE A 55 -4.67 -7.65 6.79
C ILE A 55 -5.43 -6.50 7.47
N ASN A 56 -4.89 -6.04 8.59
CA ASN A 56 -5.39 -4.85 9.27
C ASN A 56 -4.19 -4.04 9.75
N LEU A 57 -3.99 -2.86 9.18
CA LEU A 57 -3.04 -1.87 9.66
C LEU A 57 -3.68 -1.11 10.82
N SER A 58 -2.86 -0.52 11.68
CA SER A 58 -3.36 0.35 12.75
C SER A 58 -3.38 1.79 12.26
N ASP A 59 -4.33 2.59 12.73
CA ASP A 59 -4.44 4.01 12.35
C ASP A 59 -3.11 4.77 12.53
N ASP A 60 -2.37 4.50 13.61
CA ASP A 60 -1.02 5.05 13.85
C ASP A 60 -0.02 4.75 12.73
N VAL A 61 -0.14 3.60 12.07
CA VAL A 61 0.69 3.20 10.93
C VAL A 61 0.21 3.95 9.69
N VAL A 62 -1.11 3.97 9.45
CA VAL A 62 -1.72 4.64 8.30
C VAL A 62 -1.39 6.13 8.29
N GLU A 63 -1.49 6.82 9.42
CA GLU A 63 -1.16 8.25 9.55
C GLU A 63 0.34 8.56 9.34
N LYS A 64 1.20 7.56 9.53
CA LYS A 64 2.65 7.67 9.32
C LYS A 64 3.07 7.38 7.88
N ILE A 65 2.20 6.76 7.08
CA ILE A 65 2.46 6.53 5.66
C ILE A 65 2.48 7.87 4.93
N ARG A 66 3.62 8.20 4.33
CA ARG A 66 3.82 9.40 3.50
C ARG A 66 4.16 9.04 2.07
N THR A 67 4.84 7.92 1.87
CA THR A 67 5.26 7.45 0.54
C THR A 67 4.65 6.11 0.18
N VAL A 68 4.57 5.84 -1.12
CA VAL A 68 4.10 4.55 -1.67
C VAL A 68 4.98 3.40 -1.18
N GLY A 69 6.29 3.60 -1.08
CA GLY A 69 7.21 2.59 -0.54
C GLY A 69 6.89 2.23 0.90
N GLN A 70 6.54 3.22 1.74
CA GLN A 70 6.11 2.97 3.11
C GLN A 70 4.81 2.17 3.15
N ALA A 71 3.79 2.55 2.36
CA ALA A 71 2.55 1.78 2.30
C ALA A 71 2.81 0.32 1.91
N ALA A 72 3.58 0.11 0.85
CA ALA A 72 3.93 -1.21 0.34
C ALA A 72 4.69 -2.06 1.37
N GLU A 73 5.60 -1.44 2.12
CA GLU A 73 6.33 -2.11 3.20
C GLU A 73 5.41 -2.48 4.37
N GLN A 74 4.53 -1.56 4.82
CA GLN A 74 3.60 -1.83 5.91
C GLN A 74 2.64 -2.98 5.56
N VAL A 75 2.10 -2.99 4.34
CA VAL A 75 1.27 -4.09 3.84
C VAL A 75 2.06 -5.40 3.83
N ALA A 76 3.28 -5.41 3.30
CA ALA A 76 4.11 -6.62 3.27
C ALA A 76 4.41 -7.17 4.67
N ILE A 77 4.73 -6.30 5.63
CA ILE A 77 4.95 -6.67 7.03
C ILE A 77 3.67 -7.26 7.64
N ALA A 78 2.54 -6.62 7.42
CA ALA A 78 1.26 -7.06 7.96
C ALA A 78 0.83 -8.41 7.37
N VAL A 79 1.02 -8.64 6.07
CA VAL A 79 0.74 -9.92 5.42
C VAL A 79 1.64 -11.02 5.97
N ALA A 80 2.94 -10.73 6.13
CA ALA A 80 3.88 -11.68 6.71
C ALA A 80 3.54 -11.99 8.19
N ALA A 81 3.06 -11.00 8.95
CA ALA A 81 2.60 -11.18 10.32
C ALA A 81 1.27 -11.96 10.40
N ALA A 82 0.32 -11.69 9.51
CA ALA A 82 -0.96 -12.39 9.41
C ALA A 82 -0.76 -13.86 9.05
N SER A 83 0.15 -14.15 8.10
CA SER A 83 0.50 -15.52 7.68
C SER A 83 1.09 -16.36 8.82
N LYS A 84 1.73 -15.72 9.82
CA LYS A 84 2.32 -16.40 10.99
C LYS A 84 1.35 -16.58 12.17
N LYS A 85 0.20 -15.92 12.16
CA LYS A 85 -0.76 -15.91 13.29
C LYS A 85 -1.72 -17.11 13.31
N THR A 86 -1.60 -18.03 12.35
CA THR A 86 -2.49 -19.21 12.21
C THR A 86 -1.84 -20.52 12.67
N GLU A 87 -0.62 -20.51 13.20
CA GLU A 87 0.01 -21.68 13.85
C GLU A 87 -0.25 -21.77 15.36
#